data_AF-A0A930V478-F1
#
_entry.id   AF-A0A930V478-F1
#
_cell.length_a   1.000
_cell.length_b   1.000
_cell.length_c   1.000
_cell.angle_alpha   90.00
_cell.angle_beta   90.00
_cell.angle_gamma   90.00
#
_symmetry.space_group_name_H-M   'P 1'
#
loop_
_entity.id
_entity.type
_entity.pdbx_description
1 polymer ?
#
loop_
_entity_poly.entity_id
_entity_poly.type
_entity_poly.pdbx_seq_one_letter_code
_entity_poly.pdbx_strand_id
1 'polypeptide(L)'
;MSSLLRVSVVADARRLDVAVPRGVPVVELLPDLARSLGVLDPASAHLGHHLVTTAGRPLDTPCSLGEQGVVDGAVLALVPGSAGAPPVVHDDPAAALAEAVSARPEWTPLVARASSPAAAVVPAGVGLLLALLPRTGSAAVAATLMTLGVLGAHLAPTLALAAARATDTAVRARWAERLWLALAGAVGILVVAGAPLAATTGPPGWALAACCCVVLALRSRQYHALAPVALARAAALVGGVLALLLVGLDPAGRVWCAGLCLTSAGLLVATSSRAPNGVVRERVLDIVETVALLALAPLLVLALGLVPGV
;
A
#
# COMPACT_ATOMS: atom_id res chain seq x y z
N MET A 1 -20.76 37.99 -37.20
CA MET A 1 -21.49 37.80 -35.93
C MET A 1 -20.77 36.70 -35.18
N SER A 2 -20.15 37.00 -34.03
CA SER A 2 -19.41 36.03 -33.21
C SER A 2 -20.40 35.07 -32.53
N SER A 3 -20.57 33.88 -33.09
CA SER A 3 -21.32 32.80 -32.44
C SER A 3 -20.54 32.34 -31.19
N LEU A 4 -21.20 32.35 -30.04
CA LEU A 4 -20.66 31.86 -28.77
C LEU A 4 -20.96 30.37 -28.61
N LEU A 5 -20.08 29.67 -27.90
CA LEU A 5 -20.16 28.24 -27.62
C LEU A 5 -19.91 28.04 -26.12
N ARG A 6 -20.84 27.41 -25.42
CA ARG A 6 -20.75 27.10 -23.99
C ARG A 6 -19.94 25.84 -23.82
N VAL A 7 -18.88 25.90 -23.03
CA VAL A 7 -18.03 24.75 -22.73
C VAL A 7 -17.79 24.67 -21.23
N SER A 8 -17.65 23.45 -20.73
CA SER A 8 -17.26 23.15 -19.36
C SER A 8 -15.81 22.69 -19.36
N VAL A 9 -14.90 23.52 -18.85
CA VAL A 9 -13.47 23.17 -18.76
C VAL A 9 -13.18 22.63 -17.37
N VAL A 10 -12.58 21.45 -17.28
CA VAL A 10 -12.21 20.78 -16.03
C VAL A 10 -10.69 20.65 -15.96
N ALA A 11 -10.13 20.96 -14.79
CA ALA A 11 -8.71 20.77 -14.50
C ALA A 11 -8.56 20.29 -13.05
N ASP A 12 -8.00 19.09 -12.86
CA ASP A 12 -7.86 18.46 -11.54
C ASP A 12 -9.22 18.41 -10.80
N ALA A 13 -9.33 19.04 -9.61
CA ALA A 13 -10.59 19.14 -8.86
C ALA A 13 -11.43 20.40 -9.18
N ARG A 14 -11.07 21.17 -10.21
CA ARG A 14 -11.68 22.47 -10.54
C ARG A 14 -12.45 22.41 -11.85
N ARG A 15 -13.52 23.20 -11.93
CA ARG A 15 -14.39 23.30 -13.11
C ARG A 15 -14.77 24.76 -13.38
N LEU A 16 -14.79 25.12 -14.66
CA LEU A 16 -15.19 26.43 -15.17
C LEU A 16 -16.15 26.25 -16.34
N ASP A 17 -17.38 26.74 -16.20
CA ASP A 17 -18.35 26.81 -17.29
C ASP A 17 -18.28 28.20 -17.92
N VAL A 18 -17.94 28.28 -19.21
CA VAL A 18 -17.70 29.56 -19.90
C VAL A 18 -18.25 29.53 -21.33
N ALA A 19 -18.70 30.69 -21.80
CA ALA A 19 -19.07 30.90 -23.20
C ALA A 19 -17.88 31.53 -23.93
N VAL A 20 -17.33 30.81 -24.90
CA VAL A 20 -16.18 31.25 -25.70
C VAL A 20 -16.58 31.46 -27.16
N PRO A 21 -15.93 32.38 -27.89
CA PRO A 21 -16.21 32.56 -29.32
C PRO A 21 -15.85 31.31 -30.12
N ARG A 22 -16.79 30.82 -30.93
CA ARG A 22 -16.65 29.57 -31.69
C ARG A 22 -15.48 29.58 -32.70
N GLY A 23 -15.16 30.75 -33.24
CA GLY A 23 -14.14 30.94 -34.28
C GLY A 23 -12.77 31.41 -33.76
N VAL A 24 -12.58 31.52 -32.45
CA VAL A 24 -11.27 31.89 -31.88
C VAL A 24 -10.40 30.64 -31.74
N PRO A 25 -9.13 30.67 -32.16
CA PRO A 25 -8.19 29.57 -31.98
C PRO A 25 -8.04 29.16 -30.52
N VAL A 26 -7.86 27.85 -30.27
CA VAL A 26 -7.69 27.33 -28.91
C VAL A 26 -6.50 27.98 -28.19
N VAL A 27 -5.42 28.29 -28.90
CA VAL A 27 -4.21 28.95 -28.35
C VAL A 27 -4.49 30.27 -27.66
N GLU A 28 -5.47 31.03 -28.14
CA GLU A 28 -5.82 32.34 -27.59
C GLU A 28 -6.70 32.20 -26.34
N LEU A 29 -7.49 31.13 -26.26
CA LEU A 29 -8.37 30.86 -25.11
C LEU A 29 -7.61 30.26 -23.92
N LEU A 30 -6.57 29.47 -24.19
CA LEU A 30 -5.83 28.70 -23.19
C LEU A 30 -5.30 29.52 -22.00
N PRO A 31 -4.61 30.67 -22.19
CA PRO A 31 -4.06 31.44 -21.07
C PRO A 31 -5.13 31.93 -20.10
N ASP A 32 -6.28 32.37 -20.64
CA ASP A 32 -7.37 32.93 -19.84
C ASP A 32 -8.16 31.82 -19.12
N LEU A 33 -8.35 30.67 -19.77
CA LEU A 33 -8.92 29.48 -19.12
C LEU A 33 -8.03 28.98 -17.99
N ALA A 34 -6.71 28.88 -18.21
CA ALA A 34 -5.75 28.45 -17.22
C ALA A 34 -5.68 29.41 -16.01
N ARG A 35 -5.72 30.72 -16.27
CA ARG A 35 -5.75 31.74 -15.22
C ARG A 35 -7.04 31.70 -14.42
N SER A 36 -8.19 31.52 -15.09
CA SER A 36 -9.51 31.47 -14.45
C SER A 36 -9.71 30.21 -13.60
N LEU A 37 -9.14 29.08 -14.04
CA LEU A 37 -9.09 27.84 -13.25
C LEU A 37 -8.02 27.87 -12.15
N GLY A 38 -7.13 28.89 -12.15
CA GLY A 38 -6.05 29.04 -11.18
C GLY A 38 -5.03 27.90 -11.23
N VAL A 39 -4.77 27.35 -12.41
CA VAL A 39 -3.84 26.22 -12.64
C VAL A 39 -2.45 26.68 -13.10
N LEU A 40 -2.21 27.99 -13.15
CA LEU A 40 -0.91 28.59 -13.40
C LEU A 40 -0.06 28.56 -12.13
N ASP A 41 0.59 27.44 -11.85
CA ASP A 41 1.59 27.32 -10.79
C ASP A 41 2.96 27.81 -11.32
N PRO A 42 3.67 28.71 -10.62
CA PRO A 42 5.01 29.17 -11.01
C PRO A 42 5.99 28.01 -11.32
N ALA A 43 5.83 26.86 -10.66
CA ALA A 43 6.67 25.69 -10.91
C ALA A 43 6.35 24.95 -12.22
N SER A 44 5.15 25.09 -12.79
CA SER A 44 4.70 24.30 -13.96
C SER A 44 4.19 25.15 -15.13
N ALA A 45 4.11 26.48 -14.96
CA ALA A 45 3.63 27.41 -15.99
C ALA A 45 4.40 27.32 -17.32
N HIS A 46 5.67 26.91 -17.28
CA HIS A 46 6.51 26.72 -18.47
C HIS A 46 6.15 25.50 -19.32
N LEU A 47 5.36 24.56 -18.79
CA LEU A 47 5.00 23.30 -19.46
C LEU A 47 3.88 23.47 -20.51
N GLY A 48 3.20 24.62 -20.52
CA GLY A 48 2.04 24.86 -21.39
C GLY A 48 0.82 24.01 -21.01
N HIS A 49 -0.30 24.25 -21.69
CA HIS A 49 -1.54 23.50 -21.50
C HIS A 49 -2.17 23.17 -22.86
N HIS A 50 -2.95 22.09 -22.92
CA HIS A 50 -3.76 21.74 -24.08
C HIS A 50 -5.14 21.26 -23.63
N LEU A 51 -6.14 21.37 -24.51
CA LEU A 51 -7.49 20.90 -24.26
C LEU A 51 -7.67 19.49 -24.81
N VAL A 52 -8.31 18.62 -24.05
CA VAL A 52 -8.65 17.25 -24.43
C VAL A 52 -10.15 17.07 -24.28
N THR A 53 -10.78 16.39 -25.24
CA THR A 53 -12.20 16.03 -25.15
C THR A 53 -12.43 14.90 -24.14
N THR A 54 -13.66 14.67 -23.70
CA THR A 54 -14.03 13.53 -22.83
C THR A 54 -13.70 12.17 -23.44
N ALA A 55 -13.62 12.08 -24.77
CA ALA A 55 -13.21 10.88 -25.50
C ALA A 55 -11.68 10.69 -25.55
N GLY A 56 -10.90 11.55 -24.90
CA GLY A 56 -9.43 11.47 -24.87
C GLY A 56 -8.74 12.04 -26.12
N ARG A 57 -9.49 12.62 -27.07
CA ARG A 57 -8.89 13.27 -28.25
C ARG A 57 -8.35 14.66 -27.87
N PRO A 58 -7.06 14.95 -28.08
CA PRO A 58 -6.51 16.30 -27.91
C PRO A 58 -7.05 17.23 -29.00
N LEU A 59 -7.30 18.48 -28.64
CA LEU A 59 -7.68 19.55 -29.57
C LEU A 59 -6.42 20.23 -30.10
N ASP A 60 -6.41 20.48 -31.41
CA ASP A 60 -5.35 21.20 -32.09
C ASP A 60 -5.38 22.68 -31.68
N THR A 61 -4.33 23.10 -30.98
CA THR A 61 -4.13 24.46 -30.48
C THR A 61 -4.28 25.58 -31.53
N PRO A 62 -3.81 25.44 -32.79
CA PRO A 62 -3.98 26.50 -33.80
C PRO A 62 -5.38 26.58 -34.41
N CYS A 63 -6.24 25.57 -34.22
CA CYS A 63 -7.58 25.54 -34.79
C CYS A 63 -8.62 26.04 -33.78
N SER A 64 -9.74 26.57 -34.28
CA SER A 64 -10.85 27.00 -33.42
C SER A 64 -11.68 25.81 -32.92
N LEU A 65 -12.43 26.00 -31.83
CA LEU A 65 -13.35 24.97 -31.30
C LEU A 65 -14.42 24.58 -32.33
N GLY A 66 -14.90 25.56 -33.11
CA GLY A 66 -15.90 25.36 -34.14
C GLY A 66 -15.43 24.48 -35.29
N GLU A 67 -14.20 24.69 -35.77
CA GLU A 67 -13.59 23.90 -36.86
C GLU A 67 -13.32 22.46 -36.42
N GLN A 68 -13.02 22.25 -35.15
CA GLN A 68 -12.72 20.93 -34.60
C GLN A 68 -13.97 20.11 -34.23
N GLY A 69 -15.17 20.66 -34.47
CA GLY A 69 -16.45 19.98 -34.24
C GLY A 69 -16.89 19.96 -32.78
N VAL A 70 -16.38 20.86 -31.94
CA VAL A 70 -16.82 20.97 -30.54
C VAL A 70 -18.25 21.50 -30.51
N VAL A 71 -19.12 20.81 -29.76
CA VAL A 71 -20.55 21.12 -29.64
C VAL A 71 -20.83 21.99 -28.43
N ASP A 72 -21.94 22.72 -28.47
CA ASP A 72 -22.43 23.48 -27.32
C ASP A 72 -22.69 22.55 -26.13
N GLY A 73 -22.19 22.91 -24.95
CA GLY A 73 -22.22 22.09 -23.75
C GLY A 73 -21.09 21.04 -23.63
N ALA A 74 -20.10 21.04 -24.54
CA ALA A 74 -18.98 20.10 -24.46
C ALA A 74 -18.16 20.26 -23.17
N VAL A 75 -17.77 19.13 -22.58
CA VAL A 75 -16.82 19.07 -21.47
C VAL A 75 -15.42 18.84 -22.00
N LEU A 76 -14.48 19.70 -21.62
CA LEU A 76 -13.08 19.65 -22.04
C LEU A 76 -12.19 19.55 -20.80
N ALA A 77 -11.17 18.70 -20.85
CA ALA A 77 -10.13 18.64 -19.85
C ALA A 77 -8.98 19.55 -20.25
N LEU A 78 -8.56 20.45 -19.36
CA LEU A 78 -7.35 21.22 -19.51
C LEU A 78 -6.19 20.45 -18.87
N VAL A 79 -5.26 20.00 -19.68
CA VAL A 79 -4.17 19.10 -19.27
C VAL A 79 -2.83 19.81 -19.46
N PRO A 80 -1.89 19.73 -18.50
CA PRO A 80 -0.55 20.29 -18.68
C PRO A 80 0.19 19.62 -19.84
N GLY A 81 0.97 20.38 -20.60
CA GLY A 81 1.67 19.90 -21.81
C GLY A 81 2.72 18.81 -21.55
N SER A 82 3.12 18.60 -20.29
CA SER A 82 3.98 17.48 -19.88
C SER A 82 3.27 16.14 -19.81
N ALA A 83 1.93 16.11 -19.82
CA ALA A 83 1.15 14.87 -19.83
C ALA A 83 1.28 14.21 -21.22
N GLY A 84 2.36 13.44 -21.39
CA GLY A 84 2.67 12.73 -22.64
C GLY A 84 3.89 13.25 -23.39
N ALA A 85 4.72 14.11 -22.80
CA ALA A 85 6.01 14.44 -23.39
C ALA A 85 6.82 13.14 -23.61
N PRO A 86 7.43 12.92 -24.80
CA PRO A 86 8.32 11.78 -24.99
C PRO A 86 9.41 11.84 -23.92
N PRO A 87 9.84 10.68 -23.38
CA PRO A 87 10.85 10.66 -22.32
C PRO A 87 12.05 11.46 -22.80
N VAL A 88 12.50 12.43 -21.99
CA VAL A 88 13.71 13.19 -22.26
C VAL A 88 14.85 12.17 -22.32
N VAL A 89 15.35 11.91 -23.52
CA VAL A 89 16.50 11.05 -23.72
C VAL A 89 17.72 11.90 -23.40
N HIS A 90 18.31 11.67 -22.24
CA HIS A 90 19.58 12.27 -21.88
C HIS A 90 20.70 11.44 -22.50
N ASP A 91 21.51 12.06 -23.36
CA ASP A 91 22.71 11.41 -23.92
C ASP A 91 23.84 11.26 -22.89
N ASP A 92 23.80 12.06 -21.83
CA ASP A 92 24.75 11.99 -20.71
C ASP A 92 24.11 11.32 -19.48
N PRO A 93 24.61 10.15 -19.04
CA PRO A 93 24.13 9.50 -17.83
C PRO A 93 24.37 10.33 -16.56
N ALA A 94 25.36 11.23 -16.54
CA ALA A 94 25.62 12.10 -15.39
C ALA A 94 24.55 13.19 -15.28
N ALA A 95 24.17 13.83 -16.38
CA ALA A 95 23.05 14.76 -16.44
C ALA A 95 21.72 14.08 -16.05
N ALA A 96 21.47 12.88 -16.57
CA ALA A 96 20.29 12.09 -16.24
C ALA A 96 20.22 11.77 -14.73
N LEU A 97 21.35 11.38 -14.13
CA LEU A 97 21.43 11.11 -12.71
C LEU A 97 21.25 12.39 -11.88
N ALA A 98 21.86 13.50 -12.30
CA ALA A 98 21.76 14.77 -11.60
C ALA A 98 20.32 15.30 -11.58
N GLU A 99 19.61 15.23 -12.71
CA GLU A 99 18.20 15.62 -12.78
C GLU A 99 17.31 14.65 -12.00
N ALA A 100 17.55 13.34 -12.11
CA ALA A 100 16.83 12.34 -11.33
C ALA A 100 17.03 12.50 -9.81
N VAL A 101 18.22 12.92 -9.37
CA VAL A 101 18.53 13.23 -7.97
C VAL A 101 17.91 14.56 -7.56
N SER A 102 17.95 15.58 -8.41
CA SER A 102 17.39 16.91 -8.13
C SER A 102 15.86 16.90 -8.07
N ALA A 103 15.22 16.03 -8.85
CA ALA A 103 13.78 15.79 -8.79
C ALA A 103 13.35 15.02 -7.53
N ARG A 104 14.29 14.47 -6.75
CA ARG A 104 13.98 13.85 -5.46
C ARG A 104 13.84 14.95 -4.41
N PRO A 105 12.85 14.86 -3.51
CA PRO A 105 12.74 15.82 -2.41
C PRO A 105 14.01 15.80 -1.56
N GLU A 106 14.50 16.99 -1.21
CA GLU A 106 15.69 17.14 -0.38
C GLU A 106 15.53 16.43 0.96
N TRP A 107 16.63 15.87 1.47
CA TRP A 107 16.66 15.20 2.76
C TRP A 107 16.57 16.23 3.89
N THR A 108 15.35 16.62 4.24
CA THR A 108 15.12 17.56 5.34
C THR A 108 15.21 16.84 6.69
N PRO A 109 15.62 17.54 7.77
CA PRO A 109 15.62 16.97 9.13
C PRO A 109 14.22 16.54 9.59
N LEU A 110 13.15 17.10 9.00
CA LEU A 110 11.78 16.68 9.25
C LEU A 110 11.49 15.31 8.61
N VAL A 111 11.96 15.07 7.38
CA VAL A 111 11.93 13.76 6.71
C VAL A 111 12.80 12.74 7.46
N ALA A 112 13.96 13.14 7.99
CA ALA A 112 14.83 12.27 8.79
C ALA A 112 14.24 11.91 10.17
N ARG A 113 13.55 12.85 10.82
CA ARG A 113 12.87 12.62 12.11
C ARG A 113 11.61 11.78 11.95
N ALA A 114 10.89 11.93 10.84
CA ALA A 114 9.74 11.10 10.52
C ALA A 114 10.13 9.63 10.25
N SER A 115 11.37 9.35 9.82
CA SER A 115 11.89 7.96 9.65
C SER A 115 12.45 7.34 10.90
N SER A 116 12.69 8.13 11.93
CA SER A 116 13.40 7.71 13.12
C SER A 116 12.62 6.79 14.07
N PRO A 117 11.30 6.94 14.34
CA PRO A 117 10.65 6.06 15.30
C PRO A 117 10.32 4.67 14.72
N ALA A 118 9.93 4.58 13.45
CA ALA A 118 9.58 3.31 12.80
C ALA A 118 10.78 2.35 12.67
N ALA A 119 11.97 2.89 12.39
CA ALA A 119 13.17 2.12 12.13
C ALA A 119 13.84 1.59 13.41
N ALA A 120 13.60 2.19 14.57
CA ALA A 120 14.25 1.80 15.83
C ALA A 120 13.27 1.20 16.85
N VAL A 121 12.07 1.77 17.03
CA VAL A 121 11.12 1.33 18.06
C VAL A 121 10.54 -0.04 17.75
N VAL A 122 10.33 -0.33 16.45
CA VAL A 122 9.78 -1.61 16.00
C VAL A 122 10.77 -2.77 16.20
N PRO A 123 12.02 -2.71 15.69
CA PRO A 123 12.99 -3.77 15.95
C PRO A 123 13.45 -3.80 17.41
N ALA A 124 13.47 -2.67 18.14
CA ALA A 124 13.76 -2.69 19.59
C ALA A 124 12.63 -3.32 20.39
N GLY A 125 11.37 -3.05 20.05
CA GLY A 125 10.20 -3.67 20.65
C GLY A 125 10.17 -5.17 20.38
N VAL A 126 10.40 -5.58 19.12
CA VAL A 126 10.49 -7.01 18.77
C VAL A 126 11.72 -7.67 19.38
N GLY A 127 12.88 -7.01 19.42
CA GLY A 127 14.07 -7.50 20.11
C GLY A 127 13.84 -7.69 21.60
N LEU A 128 13.11 -6.78 22.25
CA LEU A 128 12.69 -6.92 23.64
C LEU A 128 11.71 -8.07 23.82
N LEU A 129 10.68 -8.20 22.97
CA LEU A 129 9.73 -9.31 23.00
C LEU A 129 10.43 -10.67 22.81
N LEU A 130 11.36 -10.76 21.84
CA LEU A 130 12.16 -11.95 21.57
C LEU A 130 13.13 -12.27 22.71
N ALA A 131 13.66 -11.26 23.42
CA ALA A 131 14.49 -11.47 24.61
C ALA A 131 13.70 -11.93 25.85
N LEU A 132 12.39 -11.68 25.87
CA LEU A 132 11.47 -12.10 26.94
C LEU A 132 10.90 -13.51 26.71
N LEU A 133 10.80 -13.97 25.47
CA LEU A 133 10.34 -15.32 25.10
C LEU A 133 11.14 -16.46 25.77
N PRO A 134 12.48 -16.52 25.66
CA PRO A 134 13.28 -17.59 26.28
C PRO A 134 13.40 -17.43 27.80
N ARG A 135 13.19 -16.23 28.35
CA ARG A 135 13.21 -15.98 29.79
C ARG A 135 11.95 -16.46 30.50
N THR A 136 10.82 -16.43 29.81
CA THR A 136 9.53 -16.85 30.39
C THR A 136 9.19 -18.30 30.06
N GLY A 137 9.60 -18.82 28.90
CA GLY A 137 9.33 -20.19 28.46
C GLY A 137 7.83 -20.54 28.35
N SER A 138 6.94 -19.54 28.48
CA SER A 138 5.52 -19.77 28.64
C SER A 138 4.79 -19.63 27.31
N ALA A 139 4.07 -20.68 26.93
CA ALA A 139 3.26 -20.72 25.73
C ALA A 139 2.22 -19.59 25.69
N ALA A 140 1.69 -19.21 26.86
CA ALA A 140 0.76 -18.11 27.05
C ALA A 140 1.34 -16.75 26.65
N VAL A 141 2.58 -16.46 27.03
CA VAL A 141 3.26 -15.20 26.64
C VAL A 141 3.50 -15.19 25.13
N ALA A 142 3.99 -16.30 24.55
CA ALA A 142 4.22 -16.38 23.11
C ALA A 142 2.93 -16.13 22.31
N ALA A 143 1.82 -16.79 22.69
CA ALA A 143 0.51 -16.60 22.07
C ALA A 143 0.02 -15.15 22.17
N THR A 144 0.13 -14.55 23.36
CA THR A 144 -0.31 -13.15 23.61
C THR A 144 0.50 -12.16 22.78
N LEU A 145 1.82 -12.32 22.76
CA LEU A 145 2.72 -11.45 22.02
C LEU A 145 2.51 -11.55 20.50
N MET A 146 2.30 -12.75 19.97
CA MET A 146 1.96 -12.95 18.56
C MET A 146 0.66 -12.22 18.19
N THR A 147 -0.40 -12.39 18.98
CA THR A 147 -1.69 -11.73 18.73
C THR A 147 -1.58 -10.21 18.78
N LEU A 148 -0.93 -9.67 19.82
CA LEU A 148 -0.71 -8.23 19.94
C LEU A 148 0.17 -7.68 18.82
N GLY A 149 1.21 -8.41 18.42
CA GLY A 149 2.07 -8.04 17.31
C GLY A 149 1.31 -7.96 15.99
N VAL A 150 0.51 -8.98 15.66
CA VAL A 150 -0.29 -9.01 14.42
C VAL A 150 -1.34 -7.90 14.40
N LEU A 151 -2.07 -7.68 15.50
CA LEU A 151 -3.02 -6.57 15.61
C LEU A 151 -2.32 -5.20 15.51
N GLY A 152 -1.17 -5.04 16.16
CA GLY A 152 -0.35 -3.83 16.08
C GLY A 152 0.12 -3.53 14.65
N ALA A 153 0.64 -4.53 13.93
CA ALA A 153 1.02 -4.37 12.53
C ALA A 153 -0.18 -4.07 11.61
N HIS A 154 -1.39 -4.52 11.97
CA HIS A 154 -2.63 -4.23 11.25
C HIS A 154 -3.12 -2.79 11.48
N LEU A 155 -3.05 -2.28 12.71
CA LEU A 155 -3.59 -0.97 13.07
C LEU A 155 -2.57 0.17 12.92
N ALA A 156 -1.28 -0.09 13.06
CA ALA A 156 -0.27 0.96 13.06
C ALA A 156 -0.23 1.81 11.76
N PRO A 157 -0.39 1.27 10.54
CA PRO A 157 -0.39 2.11 9.34
C PRO A 157 -1.60 3.04 9.27
N THR A 158 -2.78 2.58 9.68
CA THR A 158 -3.99 3.41 9.67
C THR A 158 -3.91 4.51 10.73
N LEU A 159 -3.41 4.18 11.93
CA LEU A 159 -3.15 5.15 12.99
C LEU A 159 -2.04 6.14 12.61
N ALA A 160 -0.97 5.69 11.95
CA ALA A 160 0.10 6.55 11.46
C ALA A 160 -0.39 7.49 10.36
N LEU A 161 -1.23 6.99 9.44
CA LEU A 161 -1.89 7.83 8.44
C LEU A 161 -2.80 8.87 9.11
N ALA A 162 -3.57 8.49 10.14
CA ALA A 162 -4.42 9.43 10.88
C ALA A 162 -3.62 10.48 11.68
N ALA A 163 -2.47 10.11 12.23
CA ALA A 163 -1.61 10.98 13.02
C ALA A 163 -0.68 11.88 12.18
N ALA A 164 -0.38 11.50 10.94
CA ALA A 164 0.50 12.26 10.07
C ALA A 164 -0.12 13.60 9.68
N ARG A 165 0.43 14.70 10.20
CA ARG A 165 0.07 16.09 9.86
C ARG A 165 0.60 16.57 8.49
N ALA A 166 1.19 15.68 7.69
CA ALA A 166 1.75 16.05 6.40
C ALA A 166 0.63 16.37 5.40
N THR A 167 0.75 17.51 4.72
CA THR A 167 -0.18 17.96 3.68
C THR A 167 -0.09 17.13 2.40
N ASP A 168 1.06 16.52 2.15
CA ASP A 168 1.33 15.70 0.95
C ASP A 168 0.92 14.23 1.15
N THR A 169 -0.04 13.78 0.34
CA THR A 169 -0.59 12.41 0.32
C THR A 169 0.44 11.36 -0.11
N ALA A 170 1.36 11.70 -1.03
CA ALA A 170 2.38 10.78 -1.52
C ALA A 170 3.49 10.53 -0.49
N VAL A 171 3.81 11.55 0.31
CA VAL A 171 4.73 11.40 1.44
C VAL A 171 4.09 10.50 2.50
N ARG A 172 2.82 10.75 2.87
CA ARG A 172 2.06 9.91 3.83
C ARG A 172 1.97 8.44 3.42
N ALA A 173 1.68 8.16 2.14
CA ALA A 173 1.60 6.81 1.63
C ALA A 173 2.95 6.07 1.77
N ARG A 174 4.06 6.72 1.39
CA ARG A 174 5.42 6.17 1.52
C ARG A 174 5.83 5.92 2.98
N TRP A 175 5.41 6.80 3.90
CA TRP A 175 5.61 6.60 5.34
C TRP A 175 4.87 5.38 5.86
N ALA A 176 3.58 5.26 5.54
CA ALA A 176 2.75 4.15 5.96
C ALA A 176 3.25 2.81 5.41
N GLU A 177 3.67 2.79 4.14
CA GLU A 177 4.30 1.62 3.53
C GLU A 177 5.56 1.21 4.31
N ARG A 178 6.54 2.10 4.49
CA ARG A 178 7.79 1.78 5.20
C ARG A 178 7.58 1.31 6.64
N LEU A 179 6.67 1.96 7.36
CA LEU A 179 6.31 1.57 8.72
C LEU A 179 5.67 0.18 8.73
N TRP A 180 4.77 -0.10 7.79
CA TRP A 180 4.16 -1.42 7.67
C TRP A 180 5.21 -2.48 7.33
N LEU A 181 6.16 -2.20 6.43
CA LEU A 181 7.24 -3.14 6.08
C LEU A 181 8.08 -3.52 7.30
N ALA A 182 8.47 -2.52 8.11
CA ALA A 182 9.25 -2.74 9.32
C ALA A 182 8.46 -3.57 10.35
N LEU A 183 7.20 -3.23 10.58
CA LEU A 183 6.32 -3.94 11.51
C LEU A 183 6.02 -5.36 11.07
N ALA A 184 5.67 -5.56 9.80
CA ALA A 184 5.36 -6.88 9.24
C ALA A 184 6.58 -7.82 9.30
N GLY A 185 7.78 -7.31 8.99
CA GLY A 185 9.02 -8.08 9.12
C GLY A 185 9.29 -8.49 10.58
N ALA A 186 9.16 -7.55 11.51
CA ALA A 186 9.43 -7.79 12.92
C ALA A 186 8.39 -8.73 13.55
N VAL A 187 7.11 -8.57 13.24
CA VAL A 187 6.03 -9.48 13.68
C VAL A 187 6.15 -10.84 13.00
N GLY A 188 6.60 -10.90 11.75
CA GLY A 188 6.93 -12.17 11.08
C GLY A 188 7.99 -12.96 11.86
N ILE A 189 9.08 -12.32 12.29
CA ILE A 189 10.11 -12.95 13.13
C ILE A 189 9.52 -13.40 14.48
N LEU A 190 8.68 -12.57 15.11
CA LEU A 190 8.00 -12.93 16.36
C LEU A 190 7.10 -14.15 16.21
N VAL A 191 6.31 -14.24 15.13
CA VAL A 191 5.46 -15.40 14.83
C VAL A 191 6.30 -16.65 14.61
N VAL A 192 7.43 -16.53 13.89
CA VAL A 192 8.36 -17.63 13.66
C VAL A 192 8.98 -18.16 14.96
N ALA A 193 9.42 -17.25 15.84
CA ALA A 193 10.02 -17.62 17.12
C ALA A 193 8.98 -18.10 18.15
N GLY A 194 7.77 -17.54 18.13
CA GLY A 194 6.70 -17.82 19.08
C GLY A 194 5.82 -19.02 18.72
N ALA A 195 5.69 -19.36 17.44
CA ALA A 195 4.82 -20.46 16.99
C ALA A 195 5.15 -21.82 17.64
N PRO A 196 6.43 -22.24 17.79
CA PRO A 196 6.75 -23.50 18.47
C PRO A 196 6.30 -23.51 19.94
N LEU A 197 6.43 -22.37 20.62
CA LEU A 197 5.99 -22.23 22.01
C LEU A 197 4.47 -22.22 22.11
N ALA A 198 3.78 -21.46 21.26
CA ALA A 198 2.32 -21.44 21.22
C ALA A 198 1.74 -22.83 20.91
N ALA A 199 2.38 -23.59 20.02
CA ALA A 199 1.99 -24.94 19.64
C ALA A 199 2.01 -25.95 20.82
N THR A 200 2.77 -25.69 21.88
CA THR A 200 2.77 -26.54 23.09
C THR A 200 1.43 -26.50 23.84
N THR A 201 0.55 -25.55 23.54
CA THR A 201 -0.84 -25.50 24.06
C THR A 201 -1.79 -26.45 23.34
N GLY A 202 -1.30 -27.20 22.34
CA GLY A 202 -2.10 -28.14 21.56
C GLY A 202 -2.79 -27.49 20.36
N PRO A 203 -3.92 -28.07 19.87
CA PRO A 203 -4.64 -27.59 18.68
C PRO A 203 -4.94 -26.08 18.63
N PRO A 204 -5.36 -25.40 19.73
CA PRO A 204 -5.67 -23.97 19.66
C PRO A 204 -4.42 -23.11 19.40
N GLY A 205 -3.25 -23.50 19.92
CA GLY A 205 -1.98 -22.82 19.64
C GLY A 205 -1.55 -22.93 18.18
N TRP A 206 -1.77 -24.10 17.57
CA TRP A 206 -1.53 -24.31 16.14
C TRP A 206 -2.46 -23.47 15.27
N ALA A 207 -3.75 -23.45 15.61
CA ALA A 207 -4.75 -22.64 14.91
C ALA A 207 -4.43 -21.14 15.02
N LEU A 208 -3.98 -20.67 16.20
CA LEU A 208 -3.54 -19.29 16.40
C LEU A 208 -2.34 -18.93 15.52
N ALA A 209 -1.31 -19.78 15.49
CA ALA A 209 -0.13 -19.55 14.66
C ALA A 209 -0.49 -19.51 13.17
N ALA A 210 -1.35 -20.41 12.70
CA ALA A 210 -1.85 -20.41 11.32
C ALA A 210 -2.63 -19.13 11.01
N CYS A 211 -3.48 -18.68 11.93
CA CYS A 211 -4.26 -17.46 11.79
C CYS A 211 -3.35 -16.22 11.68
N CYS A 212 -2.32 -16.12 12.51
CA CYS A 212 -1.30 -15.07 12.42
C CYS A 212 -0.60 -15.05 11.05
N CYS A 213 -0.20 -16.21 10.54
CA CYS A 213 0.41 -16.34 9.21
C CYS A 213 -0.54 -15.90 8.09
N VAL A 214 -1.82 -16.29 8.18
CA VAL A 214 -2.85 -15.90 7.20
C VAL A 214 -3.01 -14.39 7.15
N VAL A 215 -3.15 -13.72 8.30
CA VAL A 215 -3.31 -12.26 8.37
C VAL A 215 -2.09 -11.54 7.75
N LEU A 216 -0.87 -11.95 8.12
CA LEU A 216 0.35 -11.34 7.58
C LEU A 216 0.47 -11.55 6.06
N ALA A 217 0.12 -12.73 5.56
CA ALA A 217 0.19 -13.05 4.13
C ALA A 217 -0.88 -12.31 3.31
N LEU A 218 -2.11 -12.20 3.82
CA LEU A 218 -3.18 -11.46 3.13
C LEU A 218 -2.88 -9.97 3.05
N ARG A 219 -2.41 -9.39 4.15
CA ARG A 219 -2.11 -7.95 4.19
C ARG A 219 -0.95 -7.54 3.28
N SER A 220 -0.05 -8.47 3.02
CA SER A 220 1.05 -8.24 2.08
C SER A 220 0.62 -8.04 0.63
N ARG A 221 -0.62 -8.39 0.27
CA ARG A 221 -1.19 -8.16 -1.08
C ARG A 221 -1.41 -6.67 -1.37
N GLN A 222 -1.64 -5.86 -0.34
CA GLN A 222 -2.02 -4.45 -0.47
C GLN A 222 -0.83 -3.54 -0.83
N TYR A 223 0.40 -4.03 -0.67
CA TYR A 223 1.62 -3.27 -0.94
C TYR A 223 2.41 -3.94 -2.07
N HIS A 224 2.39 -3.33 -3.26
CA HIS A 224 2.98 -3.87 -4.50
C HIS A 224 4.52 -4.05 -4.49
N ALA A 225 5.20 -3.85 -3.36
CA ALA A 225 6.64 -4.05 -3.23
C ALA A 225 6.99 -5.55 -3.11
N LEU A 226 7.56 -6.14 -4.16
CA LEU A 226 7.89 -7.58 -4.22
C LEU A 226 8.89 -8.06 -3.13
N ALA A 227 9.78 -7.19 -2.66
CA ALA A 227 10.86 -7.52 -1.72
C ALA A 227 10.39 -7.82 -0.28
N PRO A 228 9.62 -6.95 0.40
CA PRO A 228 9.18 -7.22 1.77
C PRO A 228 8.26 -8.43 1.87
N VAL A 229 7.46 -8.68 0.82
CA VAL A 229 6.58 -9.83 0.84
C VAL A 229 7.37 -11.13 0.70
N ALA A 230 8.46 -11.15 -0.07
CA ALA A 230 9.36 -12.30 -0.11
C ALA A 230 10.00 -12.58 1.27
N LEU A 231 10.36 -11.55 2.03
CA LEU A 231 10.99 -11.71 3.35
C LEU A 231 10.00 -12.25 4.41
N ALA A 232 8.80 -11.69 4.48
CA ALA A 232 7.75 -12.19 5.38
C ALA A 232 7.32 -13.63 5.03
N ARG A 233 7.24 -13.94 3.72
CA ARG A 233 6.96 -15.28 3.20
C ARG A 233 8.05 -16.29 3.53
N ALA A 234 9.33 -15.92 3.37
CA ALA A 234 10.47 -16.77 3.68
C ALA A 234 10.56 -17.02 5.19
N ALA A 235 10.31 -16.00 6.01
CA ALA A 235 10.29 -16.14 7.46
C ALA A 235 9.22 -17.15 7.91
N ALA A 236 7.97 -17.03 7.42
CA ALA A 236 6.89 -17.96 7.76
C ALA A 236 7.21 -19.42 7.38
N LEU A 237 7.82 -19.63 6.21
CA LEU A 237 8.21 -20.96 5.72
C LEU A 237 9.34 -21.56 6.57
N VAL A 238 10.34 -20.74 6.92
CA VAL A 238 11.41 -21.13 7.84
C VAL A 238 10.87 -21.43 9.24
N GLY A 239 9.94 -20.64 9.77
CA GLY A 239 9.33 -20.90 11.08
C GLY A 239 8.49 -22.17 11.14
N GLY A 240 7.73 -22.47 10.08
CA GLY A 240 7.01 -23.75 9.97
C GLY A 240 7.96 -24.95 9.93
N VAL A 241 9.07 -24.84 9.19
CA VAL A 241 10.11 -25.87 9.12
C VAL A 241 10.88 -25.99 10.44
N LEU A 242 11.17 -24.88 11.13
CA LEU A 242 11.85 -24.89 12.42
C LEU A 242 10.96 -25.48 13.51
N ALA A 243 9.65 -25.18 13.49
CA ALA A 243 8.66 -25.82 14.37
C ALA A 243 8.57 -27.34 14.14
N LEU A 244 8.68 -27.79 12.87
CA LEU A 244 8.75 -29.20 12.50
C LEU A 244 10.02 -29.89 13.02
N LEU A 245 11.15 -29.18 13.06
CA LEU A 245 12.46 -29.70 13.49
C LEU A 245 12.66 -29.68 15.01
N LEU A 246 12.13 -28.66 15.70
CA LEU A 246 12.37 -28.44 17.12
C LEU A 246 11.41 -29.21 18.03
N VAL A 247 10.23 -29.56 17.54
CA VAL A 247 9.26 -30.31 18.33
C VAL A 247 9.27 -31.75 17.83
N GLY A 248 9.84 -32.66 18.62
CA GLY A 248 9.74 -34.11 18.41
C GLY A 248 8.29 -34.58 18.58
N LEU A 249 7.44 -34.26 17.61
CA LEU A 249 5.98 -34.37 17.74
C LEU A 249 5.49 -35.81 17.62
N ASP A 250 4.55 -36.15 18.51
CA ASP A 250 3.58 -37.22 18.30
C ASP A 250 2.95 -37.13 16.89
N PRO A 251 2.48 -38.24 16.30
CA PRO A 251 1.93 -38.27 14.94
C PRO A 251 0.87 -37.19 14.66
N ALA A 252 0.08 -36.79 15.67
CA ALA A 252 -0.89 -35.70 15.55
C ALA A 252 -0.25 -34.33 15.26
N GLY A 253 0.87 -34.00 15.90
CA GLY A 253 1.55 -32.72 15.69
C GLY A 253 2.14 -32.59 14.29
N ARG A 254 2.61 -33.69 13.70
CA ARG A 254 3.11 -33.72 12.32
C ARG A 254 2.03 -33.34 11.29
N VAL A 255 0.78 -33.73 11.54
CA VAL A 255 -0.37 -33.37 10.67
C VAL A 255 -0.65 -31.88 10.74
N TRP A 256 -0.61 -31.28 11.93
CA TRP A 256 -0.81 -29.84 12.11
C TRP A 256 0.32 -29.02 11.49
N CYS A 257 1.59 -29.43 11.66
CA CYS A 257 2.73 -28.82 10.97
C CYS A 257 2.59 -28.88 9.45
N ALA A 258 2.22 -30.04 8.91
CA ALA A 258 2.01 -30.20 7.48
C ALA A 258 0.87 -29.29 6.98
N GLY A 259 -0.24 -29.19 7.74
CA GLY A 259 -1.33 -28.27 7.44
C GLY A 259 -0.89 -26.80 7.45
N LEU A 260 -0.06 -26.39 8.42
CA LEU A 260 0.52 -25.05 8.47
C LEU A 260 1.45 -24.76 7.31
N CYS A 261 2.34 -25.68 6.97
CA CYS A 261 3.22 -25.54 5.81
C CYS A 261 2.44 -25.47 4.49
N LEU A 262 1.41 -26.31 4.34
CA LEU A 262 0.55 -26.35 3.15
C LEU A 262 -0.35 -25.10 3.05
N THR A 263 -0.90 -24.61 4.15
CA THR A 263 -1.65 -23.35 4.16
C THR A 263 -0.73 -22.18 3.83
N SER A 264 0.46 -22.13 4.43
CA SER A 264 1.49 -21.12 4.12
C SER A 264 1.87 -21.13 2.64
N ALA A 265 2.16 -22.31 2.08
CA ALA A 265 2.50 -22.49 0.67
C ALA A 265 1.32 -22.19 -0.27
N GLY A 266 0.10 -22.59 0.11
CA GLY A 266 -1.12 -22.30 -0.65
C GLY A 266 -1.43 -20.80 -0.69
N LEU A 267 -1.28 -20.10 0.43
CA LEU A 267 -1.37 -18.64 0.46
C LEU A 267 -0.25 -17.98 -0.36
N LEU A 268 0.96 -18.54 -0.39
CA LEU A 268 2.07 -18.06 -1.22
C LEU A 268 1.73 -18.15 -2.71
N VAL A 269 1.13 -19.25 -3.17
CA VAL A 269 0.68 -19.42 -4.56
C VAL A 269 -0.51 -18.50 -4.87
N ALA A 270 -1.49 -18.44 -3.98
CA ALA A 270 -2.70 -17.63 -4.16
C ALA A 270 -2.43 -16.11 -4.15
N THR A 271 -1.40 -15.66 -3.43
CA THR A 271 -0.97 -14.24 -3.39
C THR A 271 -0.03 -13.87 -4.54
N SER A 272 0.70 -14.84 -5.12
CA SER A 272 1.68 -14.60 -6.19
C SER A 272 1.11 -14.73 -7.61
N SER A 273 -0.04 -15.40 -7.77
CA SER A 273 -0.69 -15.51 -9.07
C SER A 273 -1.14 -14.15 -9.61
N ARG A 274 -0.45 -13.64 -10.63
CA ARG A 274 -0.78 -12.42 -11.41
C ARG A 274 -2.04 -12.58 -12.28
N ALA A 275 -2.94 -13.51 -11.96
CA ALA A 275 -4.16 -13.67 -12.73
C ALA A 275 -4.97 -12.36 -12.62
N PRO A 276 -5.54 -11.85 -13.74
CA PRO A 276 -6.24 -10.58 -13.79
C PRO A 276 -7.26 -10.52 -12.66
N ASN A 277 -7.12 -9.53 -11.79
CA ASN A 277 -7.92 -9.42 -10.57
C ASN A 277 -9.40 -9.26 -10.95
N GLY A 278 -10.21 -10.28 -10.69
CA GLY A 278 -11.66 -10.11 -10.65
C GLY A 278 -12.05 -9.49 -9.30
N VAL A 279 -12.95 -8.52 -9.31
CA VAL A 279 -13.51 -7.86 -8.09
C VAL A 279 -13.96 -8.89 -7.04
N VAL A 280 -14.46 -10.05 -7.47
CA VAL A 280 -14.88 -11.15 -6.59
C VAL A 280 -13.71 -11.73 -5.79
N ARG A 281 -12.54 -11.90 -6.42
CA ARG A 281 -11.36 -12.46 -5.73
C ARG A 281 -10.88 -11.53 -4.63
N GLU A 282 -10.80 -10.23 -4.92
CA GLU A 282 -10.40 -9.22 -3.92
C GLU A 282 -11.37 -9.22 -2.73
N ARG A 283 -12.69 -9.20 -2.99
CA ARG A 283 -13.70 -9.26 -1.92
C ARG A 283 -13.60 -10.52 -1.06
N VAL A 284 -13.39 -11.69 -1.67
CA VAL A 284 -13.22 -12.94 -0.91
C VAL A 284 -12.00 -12.86 -0.01
N LEU A 285 -10.90 -12.31 -0.51
CA LEU A 285 -9.67 -12.16 0.29
C LEU A 285 -9.84 -11.18 1.45
N ASP A 286 -10.55 -10.07 1.24
CA ASP A 286 -10.88 -9.10 2.29
C ASP A 286 -11.76 -9.73 3.37
N ILE A 287 -12.74 -10.56 2.98
CA ILE A 287 -13.58 -11.31 3.92
C ILE A 287 -12.71 -12.29 4.71
N VAL A 288 -11.83 -13.05 4.07
CA VAL A 288 -10.94 -13.99 4.77
C VAL A 288 -10.00 -13.27 5.72
N GLU A 289 -9.45 -12.12 5.35
CA GLU A 289 -8.61 -11.30 6.24
C GLU A 289 -9.41 -10.85 7.47
N THR A 290 -10.62 -10.35 7.26
CA THR A 290 -11.50 -9.88 8.33
C THR A 290 -11.87 -11.02 9.29
N VAL A 291 -12.25 -12.18 8.74
CA VAL A 291 -12.57 -13.37 9.54
C VAL A 291 -11.36 -13.85 10.33
N ALA A 292 -10.17 -13.88 9.73
CA ALA A 292 -8.94 -14.25 10.41
C ALA A 292 -8.61 -13.28 11.56
N LEU A 293 -8.78 -11.98 11.38
CA LEU A 293 -8.60 -11.00 12.45
C LEU A 293 -9.57 -11.20 13.61
N LEU A 294 -10.85 -11.45 13.31
CA LEU A 294 -11.84 -11.75 14.34
C LEU A 294 -11.51 -13.06 15.08
N ALA A 295 -10.93 -14.04 14.40
CA ALA A 295 -10.56 -15.33 14.99
C ALA A 295 -9.37 -15.26 15.95
N LEU A 296 -8.50 -14.24 15.87
CA LEU A 296 -7.32 -14.12 16.75
C LEU A 296 -7.67 -14.08 18.24
N ALA A 297 -8.73 -13.36 18.62
CA ALA A 297 -9.15 -13.22 20.02
C ALA A 297 -9.68 -14.54 20.63
N PRO A 298 -10.66 -15.23 20.04
CA PRO A 298 -11.13 -16.51 20.58
C PRO A 298 -10.04 -17.59 20.53
N LEU A 299 -9.19 -17.61 19.50
CA LEU A 299 -8.06 -18.54 19.43
C LEU A 299 -7.03 -18.27 20.53
N LEU A 300 -6.76 -17.01 20.85
CA LEU A 300 -5.89 -16.65 21.97
C LEU A 300 -6.48 -17.13 23.30
N VAL A 301 -7.78 -16.90 23.53
CA VAL A 301 -8.47 -17.35 24.74
C VAL A 301 -8.39 -18.87 24.92
N LEU A 302 -8.59 -19.62 23.83
CA LEU A 302 -8.47 -21.08 23.83
C LEU A 302 -7.02 -21.52 24.06
N ALA A 303 -6.04 -20.88 23.42
CA ALA A 303 -4.62 -21.19 23.61
C ALA A 303 -4.14 -20.88 25.04
N LEU A 304 -4.74 -19.90 25.70
CA LEU A 304 -4.48 -19.59 27.11
C LEU A 304 -5.17 -20.56 28.10
N GLY A 305 -6.02 -21.47 27.62
CA GLY A 305 -6.75 -22.41 28.48
C GLY A 305 -7.79 -21.72 29.38
N LEU A 306 -8.25 -20.51 29.01
CA LEU A 306 -9.20 -19.73 29.81
C LEU A 306 -10.64 -20.23 29.69
N VAL A 307 -10.91 -21.13 28.74
CA VAL A 307 -12.19 -21.81 28.58
C VAL A 307 -12.02 -23.27 28.99
N PRO A 308 -12.62 -23.71 30.09
CA PRO A 308 -12.58 -25.11 30.48
C PRO A 308 -13.49 -25.95 29.57
N GLY A 309 -12.93 -26.91 28.84
CA GLY A 309 -13.70 -28.03 28.25
C GLY A 309 -13.78 -28.15 26.73
N VAL A 310 -12.66 -28.08 26.01
CA VAL A 310 -12.54 -28.63 24.64
C VAL A 310 -11.40 -29.62 24.60
#